data_AF-A0A2P8HKD4-F1
#
_entry.id   AF-A0A2P8HKD4-F1
#
_cell.length_a   1.000
_cell.length_b   1.000
_cell.length_c   1.000
_cell.angle_alpha   90.00
_cell.angle_beta   90.00
_cell.angle_gamma   90.00
#
_symmetry.space_group_name_H-M   'P 1'
#
loop_
_entity.id
_entity.type
_entity.pdbx_description
1 polymer ?
#
loop_
_entity_poly.entity_id
_entity_poly.type
_entity_poly.pdbx_seq_one_letter_code
_entity_poly.pdbx_strand_id
1 'polypeptide(L)'
;MAELQKNEELQNSSQSSQQQEVNLAQNIEELAKYGGFDLLEATVEGAQNLNPERKARRNIFLTEAGKKTERDKLKKVLSLWEKVLSEATELPEMVDYCTTHAAESEKVLSANLGEAVEGTRELEQSYRNVALFFKNTESDKVKNVSFINVELEQLKDLDNTRFIDAINTELVNNYDRLDLRTNYSLLVIPGYLGSNKVVEKWAKIAHESKTMLVTDFAHLDAPDDVMEMFELANLTGGEIHRSNVIMSCNWLVGRGKFDEVGEQDHLYVPPSGALAGKIYKTLMSQVTAGKKFGGMNEVDGVKFELKKSEIASLEKMGLVPMVKEYGKVMAFSAKTLFNGDNLGLQTYSVVRVFDFVTKVLMDFLNRRAFENFNANTRKDLMKQIIRFLDGITGPDKLIEDFNIRRFEQDPIQKDRIHLDIHLKPYFPAKNFLIKMEGQKGDDATDWETTYEQDGK
;
A
#
# COMPACT_ATOMS: atom_id res chain seq x y z
N MET A 1 58.30 8.36 36.85
CA MET A 1 58.31 8.21 35.38
C MET A 1 56.96 8.62 34.79
N ALA A 2 55.83 8.00 35.17
CA ALA A 2 54.50 8.38 34.66
C ALA A 2 54.01 9.79 35.08
N GLU A 3 54.32 10.26 36.28
CA GLU A 3 53.98 11.63 36.72
C GLU A 3 54.82 12.74 36.07
N LEU A 4 56.05 12.40 35.65
CA LEU A 4 56.94 13.33 34.95
C LEU A 4 56.47 13.52 33.50
N GLN A 5 56.06 12.44 32.82
CA GLN A 5 55.45 12.52 31.48
C GLN A 5 54.13 13.28 31.46
N LYS A 6 53.30 13.13 32.50
CA LYS A 6 52.02 13.87 32.63
C LYS A 6 52.24 15.37 32.87
N ASN A 7 53.28 15.74 33.61
CA ASN A 7 53.66 17.14 33.80
C ASN A 7 54.32 17.76 32.56
N GLU A 8 55.07 16.99 31.77
CA GLU A 8 55.61 17.42 30.47
C GLU A 8 54.50 17.61 29.41
N GLU A 9 53.46 16.76 29.39
CA GLU A 9 52.26 16.95 28.53
C GLU A 9 51.41 18.15 28.97
N LEU A 10 51.28 18.40 30.28
CA LEU A 10 50.62 19.58 30.83
C LEU A 10 51.40 20.87 30.57
N GLN A 11 52.73 20.83 30.59
CA GLN A 11 53.61 21.96 30.23
C GLN A 11 53.64 22.24 28.72
N ASN A 12 53.66 21.20 27.88
CA ASN A 12 53.60 21.36 26.42
C ASN A 12 52.23 21.90 25.95
N SER A 13 51.13 21.48 26.58
CA SER A 13 49.78 22.01 26.28
C SER A 13 49.56 23.44 26.77
N SER A 14 50.23 23.86 27.86
CA SER A 14 50.21 25.25 28.35
C SER A 14 51.15 26.18 27.57
N GLN A 15 52.28 25.67 27.05
CA GLN A 15 53.13 26.41 26.10
C GLN A 15 52.48 26.59 24.72
N SER A 16 51.78 25.57 24.20
CA SER A 16 51.08 25.67 22.91
C SER A 16 49.90 26.64 22.95
N SER A 17 49.18 26.71 24.08
CA SER A 17 48.06 27.64 24.27
C SER A 17 48.54 29.08 24.51
N GLN A 18 49.67 29.30 25.18
CA GLN A 18 50.31 30.61 25.28
C GLN A 18 50.86 31.11 23.94
N GLN A 19 51.46 30.25 23.11
CA GLN A 19 51.88 30.62 21.75
C GLN A 19 50.69 30.95 20.83
N GLN A 20 49.56 30.25 20.97
CA GLN A 20 48.33 30.57 20.24
C GLN A 20 47.70 31.89 20.68
N GLU A 21 47.70 32.23 21.99
CA GLU A 21 47.20 33.52 22.48
C GLU A 21 48.05 34.71 22.02
N VAL A 22 49.38 34.57 21.97
CA VAL A 22 50.30 35.61 21.49
C VAL A 22 50.12 35.85 19.98
N ASN A 23 49.95 34.78 19.19
CA ASN A 23 49.73 34.87 17.75
C ASN A 23 48.34 35.46 17.42
N LEU A 24 47.31 35.12 18.20
CA LEU A 24 45.97 35.72 18.06
C LEU A 24 45.99 37.23 18.35
N ALA A 25 46.67 37.66 19.42
CA ALA A 25 46.80 39.07 19.78
C ALA A 25 47.51 39.88 18.69
N GLN A 26 48.57 39.34 18.09
CA GLN A 26 49.28 39.95 16.97
C GLN A 26 48.40 40.05 15.71
N ASN A 27 47.67 38.99 15.35
CA ASN A 27 46.77 39.01 14.19
C ASN A 27 45.58 39.98 14.36
N ILE A 28 45.08 40.15 15.61
CA ILE A 28 44.06 41.15 15.92
C ILE A 28 44.61 42.58 15.80
N GLU A 29 45.89 42.78 16.15
CA GLU A 29 46.57 44.07 16.02
C GLU A 29 46.81 44.46 14.55
N GLU A 30 47.06 43.49 13.67
CA GLU A 30 47.09 43.72 12.22
C GLU A 30 45.72 44.13 11.65
N LEU A 31 44.64 43.55 12.16
CA LEU A 31 43.25 43.91 11.83
C LEU A 31 42.84 45.29 12.36
N ALA A 32 43.55 45.85 13.35
CA ALA A 32 43.21 47.14 13.96
C ALA A 32 43.19 48.29 12.94
N LYS A 33 44.01 48.22 11.88
CA LYS A 33 44.03 49.21 10.79
C LYS A 33 42.77 49.22 9.92
N TYR A 34 41.97 48.14 9.96
CA TYR A 34 40.78 47.94 9.13
C TYR A 34 39.47 47.90 9.93
N GLY A 35 39.52 48.23 11.24
CA GLY A 35 38.36 48.21 12.14
C GLY A 35 38.41 47.15 13.23
N GLY A 36 39.52 46.41 13.36
CA GLY A 36 39.74 45.46 14.46
C GLY A 36 38.77 44.28 14.45
N PHE A 37 38.51 43.71 15.63
CA PHE A 37 37.59 42.58 15.78
C PHE A 37 36.12 42.95 15.49
N ASP A 38 35.76 44.24 15.58
CA ASP A 38 34.41 44.73 15.28
C ASP A 38 34.03 44.50 13.81
N LEU A 39 35.02 44.49 12.90
CA LEU A 39 34.82 44.11 11.49
C LEU A 39 34.31 42.67 11.38
N LEU A 40 34.89 41.75 12.16
CA LEU A 40 34.48 40.35 12.20
C LEU A 40 33.12 40.17 12.87
N GLU A 41 32.80 40.98 13.90
CA GLU A 41 31.45 40.97 14.50
C GLU A 41 30.36 41.39 13.51
N ALA A 42 30.68 42.35 12.63
CA ALA A 42 29.74 42.89 11.65
C ALA A 42 29.58 42.01 10.40
N THR A 43 30.62 41.26 10.02
CA THR A 43 30.63 40.44 8.79
C THR A 43 30.28 38.97 9.03
N VAL A 44 30.64 38.41 10.19
CA VAL A 44 30.43 37.00 10.50
C VAL A 44 29.44 36.84 11.64
N GLU A 45 28.25 36.34 11.33
CA GLU A 45 27.21 36.10 12.32
C GLU A 45 27.70 35.15 13.42
N GLY A 46 27.57 35.59 14.68
CA GLY A 46 28.02 34.82 15.85
C GLY A 46 29.47 35.04 16.26
N ALA A 47 30.30 35.71 15.46
CA ALA A 47 31.69 36.03 15.82
C ALA A 47 31.80 36.94 17.06
N GLN A 48 30.77 37.73 17.35
CA GLN A 48 30.61 38.51 18.59
C GLN A 48 30.73 37.70 19.89
N ASN A 49 30.46 36.39 19.83
CA ASN A 49 30.61 35.50 21.00
C ASN A 49 32.07 35.08 21.23
N LEU A 50 32.97 35.34 20.28
CA LEU A 50 34.41 35.06 20.36
C LEU A 50 35.26 36.30 20.61
N ASN A 51 34.64 37.49 20.78
CA ASN A 51 35.36 38.74 20.98
C ASN A 51 36.29 38.68 22.22
N PRO A 52 37.60 38.90 22.06
CA PRO A 52 38.59 38.90 23.15
C PRO A 52 38.31 39.94 24.25
N GLU A 53 37.69 41.07 23.91
CA GLU A 53 37.36 42.14 24.85
C GLU A 53 36.19 41.74 25.76
N ARG A 54 35.28 40.88 25.28
CA ARG A 54 34.09 40.42 26.02
C ARG A 54 34.35 39.06 26.70
N LYS A 55 35.34 39.00 27.60
CA LYS A 55 35.83 37.77 28.28
C LYS A 55 34.73 36.92 28.91
N ALA A 56 33.76 37.53 29.60
CA ALA A 56 32.66 36.80 30.25
C ALA A 56 31.75 36.10 29.22
N ARG A 57 31.38 36.81 28.15
CA ARG A 57 30.55 36.26 27.06
C ARG A 57 31.27 35.14 26.31
N ARG A 58 32.57 35.32 26.04
CA ARG A 58 33.43 34.32 25.42
C ARG A 58 33.53 33.05 26.25
N ASN A 59 33.77 33.19 27.55
CA ASN A 59 33.87 32.03 28.45
C ASN A 59 32.53 31.28 28.52
N ILE A 60 31.41 31.98 28.71
CA ILE A 60 30.08 31.37 28.70
C ILE A 60 29.84 30.62 27.39
N PHE A 61 30.11 31.25 26.24
CA PHE A 61 29.92 30.62 24.94
C PHE A 61 30.80 29.38 24.72
N LEU A 62 32.04 29.37 25.24
CA LEU A 62 32.97 28.24 25.11
C LEU A 62 32.67 27.09 26.07
N THR A 63 32.20 27.38 27.30
CA THR A 63 32.01 26.36 28.34
C THR A 63 30.60 25.80 28.42
N GLU A 64 29.58 26.55 27.99
CA GLU A 64 28.18 26.16 28.20
C GLU A 64 27.72 25.05 27.24
N ALA A 65 27.06 24.02 27.77
CA ALA A 65 26.64 22.85 26.97
C ALA A 65 25.54 23.20 25.95
N GLY A 66 24.61 24.10 26.30
CA GLY A 66 23.51 24.52 25.44
C GLY A 66 23.94 25.30 24.18
N LYS A 67 25.18 25.79 24.15
CA LYS A 67 25.75 26.56 23.04
C LYS A 67 26.57 25.71 22.05
N LYS A 68 26.60 24.38 22.22
CA LYS A 68 27.39 23.47 21.38
C LYS A 68 27.03 23.57 19.88
N THR A 69 25.74 23.57 19.56
CA THR A 69 25.27 23.68 18.18
C THR A 69 25.65 25.02 17.54
N GLU A 70 25.58 26.12 18.29
CA GLU A 70 26.02 27.45 17.83
C GLU A 70 27.55 27.50 17.62
N ARG A 71 28.34 26.86 18.48
CA ARG A 71 29.79 26.73 18.30
C ARG A 71 30.16 25.94 17.05
N ASP A 72 29.51 24.80 16.83
CA ASP A 72 29.77 23.96 15.66
C ASP A 72 29.40 24.68 14.36
N LYS A 73 28.30 25.45 14.36
CA LYS A 73 27.92 26.32 13.24
C LYS A 73 28.95 27.43 13.00
N LEU A 74 29.33 28.18 14.03
CA LEU A 74 30.31 29.26 13.91
C LEU A 74 31.67 28.74 13.41
N LYS A 75 32.11 27.59 13.91
CA LYS A 75 33.33 26.93 13.42
C LYS A 75 33.25 26.61 11.93
N LYS A 76 32.13 26.06 11.45
CA LYS A 76 31.93 25.80 10.01
C LYS A 76 31.94 27.08 9.18
N VAL A 77 31.25 28.12 9.63
CA VAL A 77 31.21 29.41 8.94
C VAL A 77 32.60 30.02 8.84
N LEU A 78 33.38 30.02 9.93
CA LEU A 78 34.75 30.49 9.93
C LEU A 78 35.65 29.69 8.98
N SER A 79 35.51 28.35 8.95
CA SER A 79 36.26 27.52 8.01
C SER A 79 35.90 27.75 6.54
N LEU A 80 34.66 28.16 6.25
CA LEU A 80 34.23 28.55 4.91
C LEU A 80 34.86 29.89 4.52
N TRP A 81 34.82 30.88 5.41
CA TRP A 81 35.50 32.17 5.20
C TRP A 81 37.00 32.00 4.99
N GLU A 82 37.66 31.16 5.80
CA GLU A 82 39.08 30.83 5.65
C GLU A 82 39.39 30.29 4.25
N LYS A 83 38.60 29.32 3.77
CA LYS A 83 38.77 28.76 2.41
C LYS A 83 38.60 29.81 1.32
N VAL A 84 37.52 30.59 1.38
CA VAL A 84 37.23 31.64 0.38
C VAL A 84 38.34 32.68 0.33
N LEU A 85 38.81 33.14 1.50
CA LEU A 85 39.87 34.15 1.60
C LEU A 85 41.25 33.60 1.23
N SER A 86 41.46 32.29 1.30
CA SER A 86 42.72 31.64 0.92
C SER A 86 42.84 31.33 -0.57
N GLU A 87 41.72 31.11 -1.25
CA GLU A 87 41.70 30.65 -2.65
C GLU A 87 41.38 31.77 -3.65
N ALA A 88 40.80 32.89 -3.20
CA ALA A 88 40.47 34.03 -4.06
C ALA A 88 41.07 35.34 -3.53
N THR A 89 41.63 36.13 -4.44
CA THR A 89 42.33 37.39 -4.11
C THR A 89 41.47 38.62 -4.36
N GLU A 90 40.55 38.56 -5.32
CA GLU A 90 39.64 39.66 -5.63
C GLU A 90 38.18 39.33 -5.31
N LEU A 91 37.39 40.37 -5.03
CA LEU A 91 35.97 40.24 -4.67
C LEU A 91 35.14 39.47 -5.73
N PRO A 92 35.32 39.68 -7.05
CA PRO A 92 34.60 38.91 -8.07
C PRO A 92 34.96 37.43 -8.06
N GLU A 93 36.23 37.10 -7.81
CA GLU A 93 36.71 35.71 -7.71
C GLU A 93 36.12 35.01 -6.49
N MET A 94 35.99 35.70 -5.36
CA MET A 94 35.34 35.16 -4.16
C MET A 94 33.87 34.82 -4.40
N VAL A 95 33.16 35.69 -5.13
CA VAL A 95 31.76 35.45 -5.49
C VAL A 95 31.66 34.24 -6.42
N ASP A 96 32.49 34.20 -7.47
CA ASP A 96 32.49 33.12 -8.45
C ASP A 96 32.84 31.76 -7.83
N TYR A 97 33.82 31.75 -6.93
CA TYR A 97 34.20 30.59 -6.14
C TYR A 97 33.04 30.06 -5.30
N CYS A 98 32.38 30.95 -4.54
CA CYS A 98 31.24 30.57 -3.70
C CYS A 98 30.07 30.05 -4.55
N THR A 99 29.77 30.68 -5.68
CA THR A 99 28.69 30.23 -6.57
C THR A 99 29.01 28.88 -7.21
N THR A 100 30.26 28.66 -7.62
CA THR A 100 30.70 27.39 -8.21
C THR A 100 30.66 26.26 -7.18
N HIS A 101 31.22 26.47 -5.99
CA HIS A 101 31.19 25.48 -4.91
C HIS A 101 29.77 25.19 -4.41
N ALA A 102 28.89 26.20 -4.38
CA ALA A 102 27.48 25.99 -4.06
C ALA A 102 26.82 25.09 -5.10
N ALA A 103 27.02 25.36 -6.40
CA ALA A 103 26.48 24.54 -7.48
C ALA A 103 27.04 23.11 -7.48
N GLU A 104 28.32 22.93 -7.16
CA GLU A 104 28.94 21.59 -7.00
C GLU A 104 28.35 20.84 -5.79
N SER A 105 28.20 21.52 -4.66
CA SER A 105 27.61 20.94 -3.45
C SER A 105 26.14 20.54 -3.68
N GLU A 106 25.39 21.35 -4.42
CA GLU A 106 24.01 21.05 -4.82
C GLU A 106 23.95 19.81 -5.70
N LYS A 107 24.83 19.68 -6.70
CA LYS A 107 24.92 18.47 -7.54
C LYS A 107 25.21 17.22 -6.71
N VAL A 108 26.16 17.31 -5.77
CA VAL A 108 26.50 16.19 -4.87
C VAL A 108 25.32 15.84 -3.96
N LEU A 109 24.62 16.85 -3.42
CA LEU A 109 23.43 16.63 -2.61
C LEU A 109 22.32 15.93 -3.40
N SER A 110 21.98 16.42 -4.60
CA SER A 110 20.96 15.80 -5.46
C SER A 110 21.32 14.37 -5.83
N ALA A 111 22.59 14.07 -6.13
CA ALA A 111 23.04 12.72 -6.42
C ALA A 111 22.88 11.79 -5.20
N ASN A 112 23.31 12.23 -4.02
CA ASN A 112 23.18 11.45 -2.78
C ASN A 112 21.71 11.23 -2.39
N LEU A 113 20.86 12.24 -2.59
CA LEU A 113 19.41 12.12 -2.36
C LEU A 113 18.78 11.14 -3.35
N GLY A 114 19.18 11.17 -4.62
CA GLY A 114 18.74 10.20 -5.62
C GLY A 114 19.10 8.76 -5.24
N GLU A 115 20.33 8.53 -4.77
CA GLU A 115 20.78 7.22 -4.28
C GLU A 115 20.00 6.78 -3.04
N ALA A 116 19.72 7.69 -2.10
CA ALA A 116 18.91 7.38 -0.92
C ALA A 116 17.45 7.04 -1.25
N VAL A 117 16.85 7.76 -2.21
CA VAL A 117 15.49 7.49 -2.69
C VAL A 117 15.43 6.12 -3.37
N GLU A 118 16.38 5.83 -4.26
CA GLU A 118 16.41 4.55 -4.97
C GLU A 118 16.66 3.39 -3.99
N GLY A 119 17.59 3.54 -3.05
CA GLY A 119 17.88 2.54 -2.02
C GLY A 119 16.72 2.29 -1.04
N THR A 120 15.76 3.21 -0.92
CA THR A 120 14.58 3.07 -0.06
C THR A 120 13.30 2.74 -0.83
N ARG A 121 13.37 2.63 -2.16
CA ARG A 121 12.23 2.49 -3.07
C ARG A 121 11.32 1.30 -2.76
N GLU A 122 11.90 0.11 -2.57
CA GLU A 122 11.13 -1.12 -2.30
C GLU A 122 10.40 -1.08 -0.95
N LEU A 123 11.09 -0.54 0.07
CA LEU A 123 10.54 -0.33 1.39
C LEU A 123 9.40 0.70 1.35
N GLU A 124 9.62 1.81 0.65
CA GLU A 124 8.63 2.85 0.42
C GLU A 124 7.39 2.26 -0.26
N GLN A 125 7.56 1.47 -1.31
CA GLN A 125 6.47 0.82 -2.04
C GLN A 125 5.63 -0.09 -1.13
N SER A 126 6.28 -0.93 -0.32
CA SER A 126 5.62 -1.88 0.58
C SER A 126 4.86 -1.17 1.71
N TYR A 127 5.47 -0.19 2.38
CA TYR A 127 4.81 0.55 3.44
C TYR A 127 3.69 1.46 2.91
N ARG A 128 3.84 2.02 1.71
CA ARG A 128 2.74 2.73 1.04
C ARG A 128 1.58 1.82 0.72
N ASN A 129 1.83 0.59 0.27
CA ASN A 129 0.76 -0.38 0.02
C ASN A 129 -0.03 -0.70 1.31
N VAL A 130 0.67 -0.92 2.43
CA VAL A 130 0.05 -1.12 3.75
C VAL A 130 -0.73 0.14 4.19
N ALA A 131 -0.18 1.33 4.00
CA ALA A 131 -0.87 2.57 4.30
C ALA A 131 -2.15 2.72 3.46
N LEU A 132 -2.08 2.43 2.16
CA LEU A 132 -3.22 2.46 1.24
C LEU A 132 -4.32 1.49 1.68
N PHE A 133 -3.99 0.29 2.17
CA PHE A 133 -4.98 -0.62 2.75
C PHE A 133 -5.78 0.08 3.85
N PHE A 134 -5.11 0.61 4.89
CA PHE A 134 -5.78 1.25 6.00
C PHE A 134 -6.59 2.49 5.58
N LYS A 135 -6.03 3.34 4.71
CA LYS A 135 -6.71 4.54 4.20
C LYS A 135 -7.96 4.22 3.39
N ASN A 136 -8.00 3.06 2.73
CA ASN A 136 -9.15 2.61 1.95
C ASN A 136 -10.15 1.79 2.76
N THR A 137 -9.78 1.27 3.95
CA THR A 137 -10.77 0.71 4.89
C THR A 137 -11.73 1.77 5.44
N GLU A 138 -11.28 3.03 5.55
CA GLU A 138 -12.04 4.14 6.15
C GLU A 138 -12.66 3.78 7.52
N SER A 139 -11.98 2.92 8.29
CA SER A 139 -12.40 2.48 9.61
C SER A 139 -11.36 2.90 10.64
N ASP A 140 -11.80 3.42 11.78
CA ASP A 140 -10.92 3.77 12.90
C ASP A 140 -10.23 2.53 13.50
N LYS A 141 -10.85 1.35 13.34
CA LYS A 141 -10.32 0.09 13.85
C LYS A 141 -10.57 -1.05 12.87
N VAL A 142 -9.50 -1.70 12.46
CA VAL A 142 -9.54 -2.97 11.72
C VAL A 142 -9.31 -4.11 12.71
N LYS A 143 -10.16 -5.14 12.65
CA LYS A 143 -10.08 -6.33 13.51
C LYS A 143 -9.35 -7.46 12.79
N ASN A 144 -8.65 -8.32 13.54
CA ASN A 144 -8.01 -9.54 13.06
C ASN A 144 -7.06 -9.30 11.88
N VAL A 145 -6.06 -8.44 12.11
CA VAL A 145 -5.01 -8.13 11.12
C VAL A 145 -3.71 -8.77 11.56
N SER A 146 -3.07 -9.49 10.65
CA SER A 146 -1.76 -10.11 10.84
C SER A 146 -0.85 -9.68 9.69
N PHE A 147 0.37 -9.27 10.03
CA PHE A 147 1.38 -8.86 9.04
C PHE A 147 2.51 -9.87 9.05
N ILE A 148 2.93 -10.27 7.86
CA ILE A 148 4.09 -11.12 7.66
C ILE A 148 4.98 -10.41 6.65
N ASN A 149 6.20 -10.07 7.08
CA ASN A 149 7.18 -9.45 6.22
C ASN A 149 7.94 -10.54 5.46
N VAL A 150 7.76 -10.58 4.13
CA VAL A 150 8.34 -11.58 3.24
C VAL A 150 8.67 -10.90 1.91
N GLU A 151 9.81 -11.25 1.33
CA GLU A 151 10.12 -10.85 -0.04
C GLU A 151 9.22 -11.60 -1.03
N LEU A 152 8.75 -10.91 -2.07
CA LEU A 152 7.80 -11.49 -3.01
C LEU A 152 8.35 -12.75 -3.71
N GLU A 153 9.65 -12.81 -3.97
CA GLU A 153 10.30 -13.98 -4.58
C GLU A 153 10.21 -15.23 -3.68
N GLN A 154 10.26 -15.09 -2.36
CA GLN A 154 10.09 -16.20 -1.42
C GLN A 154 8.64 -16.73 -1.39
N LEU A 155 7.67 -15.92 -1.81
CA LEU A 155 6.27 -16.35 -1.97
C LEU A 155 6.01 -17.03 -3.32
N LYS A 156 6.96 -16.95 -4.25
CA LYS A 156 6.94 -17.67 -5.55
C LYS A 156 7.72 -18.97 -5.52
N ASP A 157 8.66 -19.09 -4.58
CA ASP A 157 9.49 -20.28 -4.44
C ASP A 157 8.66 -21.48 -3.92
N LEU A 158 8.47 -22.47 -4.80
CA LEU A 158 7.77 -23.71 -4.48
C LEU A 158 8.72 -24.81 -4.00
N ASP A 159 10.03 -24.60 -4.08
CA ASP A 159 11.06 -25.52 -3.57
C ASP A 159 11.35 -25.22 -2.09
N ASN A 160 11.35 -23.94 -1.70
CA ASN A 160 11.47 -23.50 -0.31
C ASN A 160 10.16 -22.88 0.21
N THR A 161 9.22 -23.75 0.60
CA THR A 161 7.86 -23.36 0.99
C THR A 161 7.73 -22.80 2.40
N ARG A 162 8.81 -22.46 3.11
CA ARG A 162 8.77 -22.08 4.54
C ARG A 162 7.70 -21.01 4.85
N PHE A 163 7.62 -19.96 4.05
CA PHE A 163 6.64 -18.88 4.25
C PHE A 163 5.23 -19.28 3.80
N ILE A 164 5.13 -20.00 2.67
CA ILE A 164 3.85 -20.52 2.16
C ILE A 164 3.20 -21.43 3.21
N ASP A 165 3.98 -22.35 3.79
CA ASP A 165 3.51 -23.30 4.79
C ASP A 165 3.19 -22.60 6.11
N ALA A 166 3.95 -21.60 6.53
CA ALA A 166 3.65 -20.81 7.71
C ALA A 166 2.31 -20.06 7.56
N ILE A 167 2.08 -19.42 6.41
CA ILE A 167 0.83 -18.72 6.10
C ILE A 167 -0.33 -19.71 6.01
N ASN A 168 -0.15 -20.82 5.31
CA ASN A 168 -1.18 -21.87 5.21
C ASN A 168 -1.54 -22.42 6.59
N THR A 169 -0.54 -22.71 7.43
CA THR A 169 -0.76 -23.21 8.79
C THR A 169 -1.51 -22.19 9.64
N GLU A 170 -1.19 -20.90 9.55
CA GLU A 170 -1.93 -19.84 10.25
C GLU A 170 -3.40 -19.76 9.80
N LEU A 171 -3.67 -19.86 8.48
CA LEU A 171 -5.02 -19.85 7.94
C LEU A 171 -5.80 -21.10 8.38
N VAL A 172 -5.22 -22.28 8.25
CA VAL A 172 -5.83 -23.55 8.68
C VAL A 172 -6.06 -23.55 10.19
N ASN A 173 -5.10 -23.10 11.00
CA ASN A 173 -5.25 -23.05 12.46
C ASN A 173 -6.37 -22.12 12.93
N ASN A 174 -6.80 -21.15 12.12
CA ASN A 174 -7.92 -20.27 12.43
C ASN A 174 -9.24 -20.71 11.78
N TYR A 175 -9.19 -21.51 10.71
CA TYR A 175 -10.37 -22.06 10.04
C TYR A 175 -10.80 -23.43 10.59
N ASP A 176 -9.86 -24.28 11.00
CA ASP A 176 -10.09 -25.58 11.65
C ASP A 176 -10.32 -25.43 13.17
N ARG A 177 -11.11 -24.43 13.54
CA ARG A 177 -11.55 -24.20 14.92
C ARG A 177 -13.06 -24.36 14.99
N LEU A 178 -13.54 -24.86 16.14
CA LEU A 178 -14.98 -24.85 16.44
C LEU A 178 -15.55 -23.43 16.49
N ASP A 179 -14.74 -22.47 16.91
CA ASP A 179 -15.08 -21.04 17.00
C ASP A 179 -14.37 -20.26 15.89
N LEU A 180 -15.14 -19.74 14.93
CA LEU A 180 -14.60 -19.09 13.73
C LEU A 180 -14.47 -17.57 13.86
N ARG A 181 -14.61 -17.01 15.07
CA ARG A 181 -14.51 -15.56 15.34
C ARG A 181 -13.16 -14.95 14.95
N THR A 182 -12.08 -15.71 14.97
CA THR A 182 -10.73 -15.24 14.58
C THR A 182 -10.36 -15.59 13.15
N ASN A 183 -11.28 -16.21 12.39
CA ASN A 183 -11.00 -16.59 11.01
C ASN A 183 -10.81 -15.36 10.11
N TYR A 184 -9.88 -15.46 9.17
CA TYR A 184 -9.60 -14.43 8.19
C TYR A 184 -10.64 -14.45 7.06
N SER A 185 -10.82 -13.30 6.39
CA SER A 185 -11.69 -13.15 5.22
C SER A 185 -10.92 -12.79 3.95
N LEU A 186 -9.79 -12.10 4.10
CA LEU A 186 -8.94 -11.63 3.01
C LEU A 186 -7.52 -12.13 3.23
N LEU A 187 -6.88 -12.58 2.17
CA LEU A 187 -5.43 -12.80 2.09
C LEU A 187 -4.91 -11.81 1.04
N VAL A 188 -4.05 -10.89 1.44
CA VAL A 188 -3.54 -9.83 0.54
C VAL A 188 -2.07 -10.12 0.28
N ILE A 189 -1.73 -10.36 -0.98
CA ILE A 189 -0.34 -10.55 -1.43
C ILE A 189 -0.06 -9.53 -2.53
N PRO A 190 0.53 -8.36 -2.15
CA PRO A 190 0.81 -7.30 -3.11
C PRO A 190 1.87 -7.69 -4.13
N GLY A 191 1.62 -7.37 -5.40
CA GLY A 191 2.52 -7.65 -6.51
C GLY A 191 2.19 -8.93 -7.27
N TYR A 192 2.98 -9.21 -8.30
CA TYR A 192 2.72 -10.32 -9.23
C TYR A 192 3.37 -11.62 -8.78
N LEU A 193 2.53 -12.62 -8.49
CA LEU A 193 2.93 -13.98 -8.10
C LEU A 193 3.59 -14.80 -9.22
N GLY A 194 3.59 -14.32 -10.46
CA GLY A 194 4.29 -14.98 -11.56
C GLY A 194 3.53 -16.19 -12.11
N SER A 195 4.19 -17.35 -12.11
CA SER A 195 3.72 -18.51 -12.87
C SER A 195 2.36 -19.05 -12.40
N ASN A 196 1.65 -19.69 -13.34
CA ASN A 196 0.35 -20.30 -13.05
C ASN A 196 0.39 -21.30 -11.89
N LYS A 197 1.49 -22.05 -11.73
CA LYS A 197 1.67 -23.02 -10.63
C LYS A 197 1.64 -22.36 -9.25
N VAL A 198 2.28 -21.20 -9.13
CA VAL A 198 2.33 -20.42 -7.88
C VAL A 198 0.94 -19.87 -7.56
N VAL A 199 0.28 -19.25 -8.54
CA VAL A 199 -1.08 -18.74 -8.39
C VAL A 199 -2.05 -19.86 -8.01
N GLU A 200 -1.91 -21.05 -8.61
CA GLU A 200 -2.73 -22.21 -8.28
C GLU A 200 -2.55 -22.66 -6.82
N LYS A 201 -1.30 -22.71 -6.33
CA LYS A 201 -1.00 -23.07 -4.93
C LYS A 201 -1.66 -22.09 -3.97
N TRP A 202 -1.54 -20.79 -4.21
CA TRP A 202 -2.17 -19.76 -3.39
C TRP A 202 -3.69 -19.77 -3.49
N ALA A 203 -4.24 -20.02 -4.68
CA ALA A 203 -5.68 -20.16 -4.90
C ALA A 203 -6.26 -21.35 -4.11
N LYS A 204 -5.56 -22.48 -4.07
CA LYS A 204 -5.94 -23.65 -3.24
C LYS A 204 -5.95 -23.31 -1.75
N ILE A 205 -4.89 -22.69 -1.24
CA ILE A 205 -4.80 -22.23 0.16
C ILE A 205 -5.96 -21.28 0.51
N ALA A 206 -6.23 -20.31 -0.37
CA ALA A 206 -7.31 -19.35 -0.18
C ALA A 206 -8.69 -20.04 -0.18
N HIS A 207 -8.92 -20.95 -1.14
CA HIS A 207 -10.18 -21.68 -1.27
C HIS A 207 -10.46 -22.63 -0.10
N GLU A 208 -9.44 -23.36 0.37
CA GLU A 208 -9.53 -24.29 1.50
C GLU A 208 -9.87 -23.55 2.80
N SER A 209 -9.25 -22.38 3.03
CA SER A 209 -9.51 -21.51 4.18
C SER A 209 -10.73 -20.58 4.01
N LYS A 210 -11.42 -20.66 2.86
CA LYS A 210 -12.55 -19.79 2.49
C LYS A 210 -12.19 -18.30 2.58
N THR A 211 -10.96 -17.95 2.24
CA THR A 211 -10.46 -16.57 2.19
C THR A 211 -10.40 -16.08 0.74
N MET A 212 -10.49 -14.77 0.55
CA MET A 212 -10.33 -14.17 -0.77
C MET A 212 -8.91 -13.66 -0.94
N LEU A 213 -8.16 -14.24 -1.88
CA LEU A 213 -6.84 -13.77 -2.27
C LEU A 213 -6.97 -12.52 -3.14
N VAL A 214 -6.29 -11.44 -2.74
CA VAL A 214 -6.17 -10.21 -3.53
C VAL A 214 -4.69 -10.02 -3.87
N THR A 215 -4.39 -10.05 -5.16
CA THR A 215 -3.03 -9.94 -5.70
C THR A 215 -3.04 -9.15 -7.01
N ASP A 216 -1.88 -8.92 -7.62
CA ASP A 216 -1.74 -8.07 -8.79
C ASP A 216 -1.15 -8.83 -9.98
N PHE A 217 -1.44 -8.36 -11.18
CA PHE A 217 -0.71 -8.75 -12.37
C PHE A 217 0.56 -7.89 -12.53
N ALA A 218 1.44 -8.31 -13.45
CA ALA A 218 2.71 -7.64 -13.72
C ALA A 218 2.55 -6.13 -13.97
N HIS A 219 3.52 -5.35 -13.49
CA HIS A 219 3.63 -3.93 -13.80
C HIS A 219 4.18 -3.77 -15.22
N LEU A 220 3.35 -3.31 -16.15
CA LEU A 220 3.68 -3.15 -17.57
C LEU A 220 3.36 -1.71 -18.02
N ASP A 221 3.92 -1.32 -19.16
CA ASP A 221 3.86 0.08 -19.63
C ASP A 221 2.62 0.42 -20.44
N ALA A 222 2.03 -0.55 -21.14
CA ALA A 222 0.85 -0.36 -21.98
C ALA A 222 -0.28 -1.36 -21.68
N PRO A 223 -1.55 -0.99 -21.97
CA PRO A 223 -2.68 -1.89 -21.81
C PRO A 223 -2.57 -3.11 -22.74
N ASP A 224 -2.10 -2.95 -23.97
CA ASP A 224 -1.95 -4.05 -24.92
C ASP A 224 -0.97 -5.11 -24.41
N ASP A 225 0.15 -4.69 -23.82
CA ASP A 225 1.12 -5.59 -23.18
C ASP A 225 0.49 -6.37 -22.03
N VAL A 226 -0.37 -5.72 -21.22
CA VAL A 226 -1.10 -6.40 -20.14
C VAL A 226 -2.01 -7.48 -20.71
N MET A 227 -2.73 -7.19 -21.78
CA MET A 227 -3.63 -8.16 -22.40
C MET A 227 -2.85 -9.35 -22.98
N GLU A 228 -1.81 -9.08 -23.78
CA GLU A 228 -0.98 -10.11 -24.39
C GLU A 228 -0.28 -10.99 -23.33
N MET A 229 0.40 -10.37 -22.37
CA MET A 229 1.14 -11.11 -21.35
C MET A 229 0.22 -11.90 -20.41
N PHE A 230 -0.99 -11.39 -20.14
CA PHE A 230 -1.96 -12.11 -19.32
C PHE A 230 -2.54 -13.33 -20.04
N GLU A 231 -2.84 -13.20 -21.33
CA GLU A 231 -3.26 -14.32 -22.17
C GLU A 231 -2.17 -15.41 -22.23
N LEU A 232 -0.90 -15.00 -22.41
CA LEU A 232 0.24 -15.92 -22.40
C LEU A 232 0.46 -16.60 -21.04
N ALA A 233 0.25 -15.88 -19.94
CA ALA A 233 0.41 -16.41 -18.59
C ALA A 233 -0.65 -17.47 -18.23
N ASN A 234 -1.81 -17.45 -18.92
CA ASN A 234 -2.90 -18.40 -18.78
C ASN A 234 -3.29 -18.66 -17.30
N LEU A 235 -3.52 -17.57 -16.56
CA LEU A 235 -3.78 -17.59 -15.12
C LEU A 235 -5.25 -17.85 -14.75
N THR A 236 -6.16 -17.78 -15.74
CA THR A 236 -7.57 -18.13 -15.54
C THR A 236 -7.81 -19.62 -15.72
N GLY A 237 -8.86 -20.14 -15.09
CA GLY A 237 -9.18 -21.56 -15.18
C GLY A 237 -10.59 -21.89 -14.69
N GLY A 238 -11.07 -23.06 -15.09
CA GLY A 238 -12.38 -23.59 -14.71
C GLY A 238 -12.39 -24.28 -13.35
N GLU A 239 -11.25 -24.33 -12.65
CA GLU A 239 -11.13 -24.93 -11.33
C GLU A 239 -11.72 -24.02 -10.25
N ILE A 240 -12.54 -24.59 -9.38
CA ILE A 240 -13.31 -23.84 -8.36
C ILE A 240 -12.42 -22.96 -7.48
N HIS A 241 -11.20 -23.38 -7.17
CA HIS A 241 -10.29 -22.60 -6.32
C HIS A 241 -9.90 -21.24 -6.93
N ARG A 242 -9.99 -21.06 -8.26
CA ARG A 242 -9.77 -19.77 -8.95
C ARG A 242 -10.82 -18.72 -8.60
N SER A 243 -11.99 -19.15 -8.10
CA SER A 243 -13.06 -18.24 -7.67
C SER A 243 -12.69 -17.44 -6.41
N ASN A 244 -11.68 -17.89 -5.66
CA ASN A 244 -11.16 -17.20 -4.48
C ASN A 244 -9.98 -16.27 -4.80
N VAL A 245 -9.72 -15.93 -6.07
CA VAL A 245 -8.61 -15.05 -6.47
C VAL A 245 -9.11 -13.84 -7.24
N ILE A 246 -8.75 -12.66 -6.75
CA ILE A 246 -8.89 -11.37 -7.41
C ILE A 246 -7.51 -10.93 -7.86
N MET A 247 -7.38 -10.59 -9.14
CA MET A 247 -6.12 -10.09 -9.71
C MET A 247 -6.33 -8.69 -10.28
N SER A 248 -5.72 -7.69 -9.66
CA SER A 248 -5.73 -6.32 -10.15
C SER A 248 -4.68 -6.06 -11.22
N CYS A 249 -4.93 -5.10 -12.11
CA CYS A 249 -3.93 -4.62 -13.06
C CYS A 249 -3.98 -3.09 -13.17
N ASN A 250 -3.02 -2.52 -13.89
CA ASN A 250 -2.73 -1.09 -13.96
C ASN A 250 -2.35 -0.51 -12.59
N TRP A 251 -1.05 -0.39 -12.35
CA TRP A 251 -0.53 -0.04 -11.02
C TRP A 251 -0.82 1.42 -10.65
N LEU A 252 -0.86 1.67 -9.34
CA LEU A 252 -1.21 2.98 -8.78
C LEU A 252 0.02 3.86 -8.68
N VAL A 253 -0.13 5.16 -8.93
CA VAL A 253 0.89 6.15 -8.59
C VAL A 253 0.83 6.41 -7.08
N GLY A 254 1.78 5.87 -6.33
CA GLY A 254 1.87 6.02 -4.87
C GLY A 254 2.66 7.25 -4.42
N ARG A 255 3.56 7.75 -5.28
CA ARG A 255 4.28 9.02 -5.12
C ARG A 255 4.65 9.57 -6.50
N GLY A 256 4.50 10.89 -6.67
CA GLY A 256 5.05 11.59 -7.83
C GLY A 256 6.58 11.45 -7.90
N LYS A 257 7.13 11.64 -9.09
CA LYS A 257 8.58 11.58 -9.28
C LYS A 257 9.23 12.80 -8.64
N PHE A 258 10.43 12.64 -8.11
CA PHE A 258 11.21 13.77 -7.62
C PHE A 258 12.07 14.35 -8.75
N ASP A 259 11.59 15.44 -9.37
CA ASP A 259 12.31 16.13 -10.44
C ASP A 259 13.67 16.69 -9.95
N GLU A 260 13.76 17.07 -8.67
CA GLU A 260 14.97 17.62 -8.02
C GLU A 260 16.15 16.64 -7.94
N VAL A 261 15.88 15.33 -7.99
CA VAL A 261 16.89 14.26 -7.94
C VAL A 261 16.95 13.47 -9.26
N GLY A 262 16.22 13.91 -10.29
CA GLY A 262 16.24 13.30 -11.62
C GLY A 262 15.54 11.92 -11.71
N GLU A 263 14.59 11.63 -10.82
CA GLU A 263 13.80 10.40 -10.86
C GLU A 263 12.97 10.35 -12.16
N GLN A 264 13.19 9.33 -12.99
CA GLN A 264 12.54 9.24 -14.31
C GLN A 264 11.06 8.86 -14.19
N ASP A 265 10.78 7.91 -13.31
CA ASP A 265 9.46 7.30 -13.13
C ASP A 265 8.84 7.69 -11.80
N HIS A 266 7.51 7.69 -11.77
CA HIS A 266 6.78 7.72 -10.52
C HIS A 266 7.03 6.45 -9.70
N LEU A 267 6.82 6.55 -8.39
CA LEU A 267 6.76 5.36 -7.55
C LEU A 267 5.40 4.69 -7.75
N TYR A 268 5.40 3.58 -8.47
CA TYR A 268 4.22 2.75 -8.64
C TYR A 268 4.04 1.79 -7.47
N VAL A 269 2.81 1.57 -7.04
CA VAL A 269 2.44 0.69 -5.93
C VAL A 269 1.41 -0.33 -6.41
N PRO A 270 1.48 -1.60 -5.97
CA PRO A 270 0.51 -2.60 -6.35
C PRO A 270 -0.92 -2.22 -5.91
N PRO A 271 -1.94 -2.32 -6.77
CA PRO A 271 -3.32 -1.95 -6.42
C PRO A 271 -4.00 -2.79 -5.34
N SER A 272 -3.59 -4.05 -5.17
CA SER A 272 -4.21 -5.03 -4.26
C SER A 272 -4.42 -4.52 -2.83
N GLY A 273 -3.49 -3.73 -2.29
CA GLY A 273 -3.59 -3.15 -0.94
C GLY A 273 -4.75 -2.18 -0.83
N ALA A 274 -4.83 -1.21 -1.75
CA ALA A 274 -5.92 -0.24 -1.81
C ALA A 274 -7.27 -0.93 -2.06
N LEU A 275 -7.30 -1.87 -3.01
CA LEU A 275 -8.50 -2.64 -3.34
C LEU A 275 -8.98 -3.49 -2.16
N ALA A 276 -8.08 -4.20 -1.47
CA ALA A 276 -8.43 -5.01 -0.30
C ALA A 276 -8.99 -4.15 0.83
N GLY A 277 -8.41 -2.96 1.07
CA GLY A 277 -8.94 -2.00 2.03
C GLY A 277 -10.37 -1.58 1.69
N LYS A 278 -10.63 -1.30 0.40
CA LYS A 278 -11.96 -0.91 -0.07
C LYS A 278 -12.97 -2.06 -0.05
N ILE A 279 -12.54 -3.29 -0.34
CA ILE A 279 -13.30 -4.54 -0.21
C ILE A 279 -13.66 -4.84 1.25
N TYR A 280 -12.80 -4.46 2.20
CA TYR A 280 -13.07 -4.58 3.64
C TYR A 280 -14.20 -3.65 4.08
N LYS A 281 -14.20 -2.39 3.60
CA LYS A 281 -15.23 -1.40 3.91
C LYS A 281 -16.58 -1.72 3.26
N THR A 282 -16.54 -2.11 1.99
CA THR A 282 -17.73 -2.26 1.16
C THR A 282 -18.57 -3.45 1.62
N LEU A 283 -19.90 -3.30 1.61
CA LEU A 283 -20.81 -4.39 1.91
C LEU A 283 -20.49 -5.59 1.01
N MET A 284 -20.42 -6.78 1.60
CA MET A 284 -19.87 -7.96 0.92
C MET A 284 -20.63 -8.41 -0.33
N SER A 285 -21.96 -8.20 -0.37
CA SER A 285 -22.78 -8.44 -1.57
C SER A 285 -22.52 -7.44 -2.69
N GLN A 286 -21.94 -6.28 -2.35
CA GLN A 286 -21.64 -5.23 -3.29
C GLN A 286 -20.21 -5.38 -3.83
N VAL A 287 -20.08 -5.14 -5.13
CA VAL A 287 -18.78 -5.10 -5.80
C VAL A 287 -18.10 -3.77 -5.53
N THR A 288 -16.80 -3.82 -5.27
CA THR A 288 -15.91 -2.67 -5.14
C THR A 288 -15.48 -2.24 -6.54
N ALA A 289 -16.43 -1.69 -7.30
CA ALA A 289 -16.20 -1.28 -8.67
C ALA A 289 -16.96 0.01 -9.01
N GLY A 290 -16.46 0.72 -10.02
CA GLY A 290 -17.07 1.94 -10.56
C GLY A 290 -17.05 3.11 -9.57
N LYS A 291 -17.72 4.21 -9.97
CA LYS A 291 -17.61 5.51 -9.28
C LYS A 291 -18.06 5.50 -7.82
N LYS A 292 -19.12 4.73 -7.50
CA LYS A 292 -19.75 4.74 -6.17
C LYS A 292 -18.96 3.94 -5.14
N PHE A 293 -18.51 2.73 -5.49
CA PHE A 293 -17.91 1.78 -4.55
C PHE A 293 -16.44 1.48 -4.83
N GLY A 294 -15.98 1.65 -6.07
CA GLY A 294 -14.61 1.35 -6.48
C GLY A 294 -13.60 2.47 -6.28
N GLY A 295 -14.02 3.68 -5.87
CA GLY A 295 -13.13 4.83 -5.72
C GLY A 295 -12.11 4.69 -4.59
N MET A 296 -10.82 4.75 -4.95
CA MET A 296 -9.68 4.67 -4.04
C MET A 296 -9.34 6.05 -3.45
N ASN A 297 -8.84 6.05 -2.21
CA ASN A 297 -8.42 7.24 -1.47
C ASN A 297 -6.88 7.34 -1.47
N GLU A 298 -6.36 8.57 -1.48
CA GLU A 298 -4.91 8.88 -1.48
C GLU A 298 -4.15 8.24 -2.66
N VAL A 299 -4.80 8.20 -3.82
CA VAL A 299 -4.21 7.70 -5.08
C VAL A 299 -4.49 8.71 -6.17
N ASP A 300 -3.44 9.32 -6.70
CA ASP A 300 -3.53 10.46 -7.63
C ASP A 300 -3.44 10.05 -9.10
N GLY A 301 -3.05 8.80 -9.38
CA GLY A 301 -2.85 8.32 -10.74
C GLY A 301 -2.78 6.82 -10.88
N VAL A 302 -2.77 6.40 -12.14
CA VAL A 302 -2.52 5.03 -12.60
C VAL A 302 -1.40 5.09 -13.64
N LYS A 303 -0.76 3.96 -13.94
CA LYS A 303 0.36 3.87 -14.89
C LYS A 303 -0.02 4.33 -16.30
N PHE A 304 -1.19 3.91 -16.80
CA PHE A 304 -1.70 4.34 -18.09
C PHE A 304 -3.23 4.54 -18.06
N GLU A 305 -3.72 5.43 -18.93
CA GLU A 305 -5.15 5.63 -19.12
C GLU A 305 -5.76 4.49 -19.94
N LEU A 306 -6.99 4.11 -19.61
CA LEU A 306 -7.68 2.99 -20.24
C LEU A 306 -8.93 3.47 -20.97
N LYS A 307 -9.09 3.06 -22.23
CA LYS A 307 -10.32 3.27 -22.99
C LYS A 307 -11.41 2.33 -22.50
N LYS A 308 -12.67 2.69 -22.74
CA LYS A 308 -13.82 1.84 -22.40
C LYS A 308 -13.73 0.42 -22.98
N SER A 309 -13.27 0.27 -24.22
CA SER A 309 -13.07 -1.04 -24.86
C SER A 309 -11.99 -1.87 -24.17
N GLU A 310 -10.89 -1.25 -23.78
CA GLU A 310 -9.77 -1.90 -23.08
C GLU A 310 -10.21 -2.37 -21.67
N ILE A 311 -11.01 -1.55 -20.96
CA ILE A 311 -11.62 -1.93 -19.68
C ILE A 311 -12.51 -3.17 -19.84
N ALA A 312 -13.36 -3.20 -20.88
CA ALA A 312 -14.23 -4.34 -21.15
C ALA A 312 -13.44 -5.62 -21.48
N SER A 313 -12.37 -5.50 -22.27
CA SER A 313 -11.46 -6.62 -22.58
C SER A 313 -10.76 -7.16 -21.33
N LEU A 314 -10.20 -6.27 -20.49
CA LEU A 314 -9.55 -6.63 -19.22
C LEU A 314 -10.53 -7.30 -18.26
N GLU A 315 -11.75 -6.80 -18.15
CA GLU A 315 -12.81 -7.45 -17.35
C GLU A 315 -13.12 -8.86 -17.90
N LYS A 316 -13.26 -9.01 -19.23
CA LYS A 316 -13.58 -10.29 -19.85
C LYS A 316 -12.50 -11.35 -19.62
N MET A 317 -11.23 -10.92 -19.57
CA MET A 317 -10.11 -11.78 -19.21
C MET A 317 -10.05 -12.14 -17.71
N GLY A 318 -10.86 -11.50 -16.85
CA GLY A 318 -10.89 -11.80 -15.42
C GLY A 318 -10.00 -10.91 -14.55
N LEU A 319 -9.46 -9.82 -15.11
CA LEU A 319 -8.69 -8.82 -14.37
C LEU A 319 -9.59 -7.75 -13.74
N VAL A 320 -9.04 -7.08 -12.73
CA VAL A 320 -9.60 -5.88 -12.10
C VAL A 320 -8.73 -4.67 -12.42
N PRO A 321 -8.98 -3.97 -13.55
CA PRO A 321 -8.22 -2.78 -13.89
C PRO A 321 -8.50 -1.62 -12.94
N MET A 322 -7.44 -0.90 -12.57
CA MET A 322 -7.55 0.44 -12.01
C MET A 322 -7.69 1.45 -13.14
N VAL A 323 -8.64 2.36 -13.02
CA VAL A 323 -8.93 3.41 -14.00
C VAL A 323 -8.94 4.76 -13.31
N LYS A 324 -8.42 5.80 -13.98
CA LYS A 324 -8.52 7.18 -13.50
C LYS A 324 -9.55 7.91 -14.35
N GLU A 325 -10.70 8.21 -13.74
CA GLU A 325 -11.80 8.88 -14.43
C GLU A 325 -12.51 9.82 -13.45
N TYR A 326 -13.06 10.93 -13.97
CA TYR A 326 -13.73 11.96 -13.14
C TYR A 326 -12.87 12.49 -11.98
N GLY A 327 -11.55 12.57 -12.17
CA GLY A 327 -10.60 13.04 -11.14
C GLY A 327 -10.39 12.08 -9.98
N LYS A 328 -10.81 10.80 -10.10
CA LYS A 328 -10.60 9.78 -9.06
C LYS A 328 -10.11 8.46 -9.67
N VAL A 329 -9.19 7.80 -8.97
CA VAL A 329 -8.80 6.42 -9.32
C VAL A 329 -9.81 5.43 -8.73
N MET A 330 -10.25 4.47 -9.52
CA MET A 330 -11.21 3.46 -9.11
C MET A 330 -10.94 2.09 -9.73
N ALA A 331 -11.33 1.05 -9.02
CA ALA A 331 -11.36 -0.31 -9.57
C ALA A 331 -12.56 -0.48 -10.51
N PHE A 332 -12.39 -1.23 -11.60
CA PHE A 332 -13.44 -1.46 -12.58
C PHE A 332 -13.52 -2.93 -13.01
N SER A 333 -14.05 -3.79 -12.13
CA SER A 333 -14.46 -5.17 -12.43
C SER A 333 -14.99 -5.83 -11.16
N ALA A 334 -15.78 -6.88 -11.34
CA ALA A 334 -16.23 -7.76 -10.26
C ALA A 334 -15.64 -9.17 -10.34
N LYS A 335 -14.68 -9.39 -11.26
CA LYS A 335 -14.28 -10.72 -11.69
C LYS A 335 -13.28 -11.40 -10.76
N THR A 336 -13.32 -12.72 -10.79
CA THR A 336 -12.31 -13.62 -10.25
C THR A 336 -11.53 -14.23 -11.41
N LEU A 337 -10.47 -14.99 -11.12
CA LEU A 337 -9.76 -15.78 -12.15
C LEU A 337 -10.54 -17.03 -12.62
N PHE A 338 -11.73 -17.28 -12.06
CA PHE A 338 -12.57 -18.39 -12.50
C PHE A 338 -13.26 -18.04 -13.83
N ASN A 339 -13.11 -18.90 -14.84
CA ASN A 339 -13.70 -18.70 -16.17
C ASN A 339 -14.69 -19.80 -16.59
N GLY A 340 -15.05 -20.72 -15.68
CA GLY A 340 -16.04 -21.77 -15.93
C GLY A 340 -17.49 -21.25 -15.99
N ASP A 341 -18.44 -22.13 -16.30
CA ASP A 341 -19.84 -21.78 -16.62
C ASP A 341 -20.62 -21.13 -15.47
N ASN A 342 -20.21 -21.35 -14.22
CA ASN A 342 -20.89 -20.79 -13.06
C ASN A 342 -20.58 -19.30 -12.89
N LEU A 343 -21.48 -18.45 -13.39
CA LEU A 343 -21.38 -16.99 -13.31
C LEU A 343 -21.23 -16.45 -11.87
N GLY A 344 -21.76 -17.16 -10.88
CA GLY A 344 -21.61 -16.81 -9.46
C GLY A 344 -20.16 -16.91 -9.00
N LEU A 345 -19.45 -17.96 -9.43
CA LEU A 345 -18.03 -18.15 -9.11
C LEU A 345 -17.10 -17.19 -9.86
N GLN A 346 -17.56 -16.65 -10.99
CA GLN A 346 -16.85 -15.59 -11.72
C GLN A 346 -16.92 -14.24 -11.00
N THR A 347 -17.78 -14.07 -9.99
CA THR A 347 -18.03 -12.77 -9.34
C THR A 347 -17.58 -12.80 -7.88
N TYR A 348 -16.57 -12.01 -7.50
CA TYR A 348 -15.97 -12.13 -6.17
C TYR A 348 -16.92 -11.76 -5.03
N SER A 349 -17.87 -10.84 -5.23
CA SER A 349 -18.84 -10.47 -4.19
C SER A 349 -19.74 -11.64 -3.84
N VAL A 350 -20.16 -12.40 -4.86
CA VAL A 350 -20.96 -13.62 -4.70
C VAL A 350 -20.16 -14.66 -3.91
N VAL A 351 -18.94 -14.98 -4.33
CA VAL A 351 -18.07 -15.95 -3.63
C VAL A 351 -17.88 -15.57 -2.17
N ARG A 352 -17.61 -14.29 -1.87
CA ARG A 352 -17.46 -13.82 -0.49
C ARG A 352 -18.73 -14.01 0.35
N VAL A 353 -19.91 -13.74 -0.21
CA VAL A 353 -21.19 -14.00 0.49
C VAL A 353 -21.35 -15.48 0.80
N PHE A 354 -21.08 -16.36 -0.17
CA PHE A 354 -21.14 -17.82 0.04
C PHE A 354 -20.16 -18.29 1.13
N ASP A 355 -18.91 -17.83 1.09
CA ASP A 355 -17.89 -18.17 2.08
C ASP A 355 -18.28 -17.68 3.48
N PHE A 356 -18.83 -16.46 3.59
CA PHE A 356 -19.31 -15.93 4.86
C PHE A 356 -20.48 -16.73 5.43
N VAL A 357 -21.52 -16.99 4.63
CA VAL A 357 -22.69 -17.77 5.08
C VAL A 357 -22.26 -19.17 5.52
N THR A 358 -21.37 -19.80 4.76
CA THR A 358 -20.79 -21.11 5.10
C THR A 358 -20.08 -21.05 6.45
N LYS A 359 -19.20 -20.06 6.68
CA LYS A 359 -18.49 -19.88 7.96
C LYS A 359 -19.45 -19.69 9.13
N VAL A 360 -20.46 -18.85 8.99
CA VAL A 360 -21.42 -18.59 10.08
C VAL A 360 -22.26 -19.83 10.41
N LEU A 361 -22.71 -20.57 9.39
CA LEU A 361 -23.46 -21.80 9.59
C LEU A 361 -22.59 -22.90 10.20
N MET A 362 -21.32 -23.02 9.78
CA MET A 362 -20.37 -23.94 10.40
C MET A 362 -20.15 -23.62 11.88
N ASP A 363 -19.87 -22.37 12.23
CA ASP A 363 -19.70 -21.94 13.64
C ASP A 363 -20.97 -22.23 14.46
N PHE A 364 -22.15 -21.93 13.92
CA PHE A 364 -23.42 -22.22 14.57
C PHE A 364 -23.65 -23.71 14.80
N LEU A 365 -23.46 -24.55 13.78
CA LEU A 365 -23.67 -25.98 13.86
C LEU A 365 -22.63 -26.67 14.76
N ASN A 366 -21.38 -26.20 14.75
CA ASN A 366 -20.33 -26.69 15.64
C ASN A 366 -20.68 -26.48 17.12
N ARG A 367 -21.29 -25.33 17.47
CA ARG A 367 -21.77 -25.07 18.84
C ARG A 367 -22.95 -25.94 19.26
N ARG A 368 -23.67 -26.52 18.29
CA ARG A 368 -24.84 -27.40 18.48
C ARG A 368 -24.50 -28.88 18.31
N ALA A 369 -23.24 -29.20 18.03
CA ALA A 369 -22.78 -30.57 17.91
C ALA A 369 -23.02 -31.34 19.22
N PHE A 370 -23.23 -32.65 19.10
CA PHE A 370 -23.56 -33.56 20.22
C PHE A 370 -24.92 -33.33 20.91
N GLU A 371 -25.74 -32.38 20.45
CA GLU A 371 -27.15 -32.34 20.86
C GLU A 371 -27.93 -33.50 20.22
N ASN A 372 -28.88 -34.09 20.96
CA ASN A 372 -29.73 -35.15 20.42
C ASN A 372 -30.59 -34.61 19.27
N PHE A 373 -30.37 -35.14 18.06
CA PHE A 373 -31.14 -34.76 16.88
C PHE A 373 -32.49 -35.48 16.84
N ASN A 374 -33.52 -34.83 17.38
CA ASN A 374 -34.91 -35.27 17.34
C ASN A 374 -35.80 -34.22 16.63
N ALA A 375 -37.10 -34.49 16.49
CA ALA A 375 -38.02 -33.60 15.80
C ALA A 375 -38.09 -32.18 16.41
N ASN A 376 -37.95 -32.06 17.73
CA ASN A 376 -37.97 -30.77 18.42
C ASN A 376 -36.67 -29.99 18.18
N THR A 377 -35.51 -30.64 18.36
CA THR A 377 -34.19 -30.04 18.09
C THR A 377 -34.07 -29.62 16.63
N ARG A 378 -34.51 -30.46 15.69
CA ARG A 378 -34.55 -30.13 14.26
C ARG A 378 -35.38 -28.88 14.00
N LYS A 379 -36.58 -28.78 14.58
CA LYS A 379 -37.46 -27.62 14.41
C LYS A 379 -36.84 -26.34 14.98
N ASP A 380 -36.16 -26.44 16.13
CA ASP A 380 -35.50 -25.30 16.76
C ASP A 380 -34.26 -24.82 15.98
N LEU A 381 -33.39 -25.75 15.57
CA LEU A 381 -32.25 -25.46 14.70
C LEU A 381 -32.70 -24.83 13.38
N MET A 382 -33.71 -25.42 12.74
CA MET A 382 -34.27 -24.88 11.49
C MET A 382 -34.80 -23.46 11.69
N LYS A 383 -35.50 -23.19 12.80
CA LYS A 383 -35.99 -21.84 13.13
C LYS A 383 -34.86 -20.84 13.32
N GLN A 384 -33.76 -21.23 13.98
CA GLN A 384 -32.60 -20.36 14.17
C GLN A 384 -31.86 -20.08 12.85
N ILE A 385 -31.69 -21.10 12.01
CA ILE A 385 -31.09 -20.96 10.67
C ILE A 385 -31.95 -20.04 9.80
N ILE A 386 -33.27 -20.25 9.75
CA ILE A 386 -34.20 -19.38 9.02
C ILE A 386 -34.09 -17.94 9.53
N ARG A 387 -34.10 -17.72 10.85
CA ARG A 387 -33.97 -16.37 11.43
C ARG A 387 -32.67 -15.67 11.02
N PHE A 388 -31.57 -16.41 10.95
CA PHE A 388 -30.30 -15.87 10.47
C PHE A 388 -30.38 -15.51 8.99
N LEU A 389 -30.86 -16.43 8.14
CA LEU A 389 -30.98 -16.24 6.70
C LEU A 389 -31.94 -15.09 6.37
N ASP A 390 -33.09 -15.00 7.04
CA ASP A 390 -34.01 -13.86 6.94
C ASP A 390 -33.32 -12.54 7.31
N GLY A 391 -32.44 -12.55 8.32
CA GLY A 391 -31.70 -11.36 8.75
C GLY A 391 -30.71 -10.81 7.72
N ILE A 392 -30.26 -11.66 6.79
CA ILE A 392 -29.34 -11.30 5.70
C ILE A 392 -30.01 -11.28 4.32
N THR A 393 -31.33 -11.47 4.27
CA THR A 393 -32.15 -11.49 3.04
C THR A 393 -32.88 -10.17 2.84
N GLY A 394 -32.95 -9.70 1.59
CA GLY A 394 -33.74 -8.55 1.19
C GLY A 394 -32.91 -7.35 0.73
N PRO A 395 -33.57 -6.22 0.39
CA PRO A 395 -32.91 -5.05 -0.19
C PRO A 395 -31.77 -4.54 0.71
N ASP A 396 -30.64 -4.19 0.08
CA ASP A 396 -29.41 -3.74 0.75
C ASP A 396 -28.81 -4.76 1.75
N LYS A 397 -29.18 -6.04 1.65
CA LYS A 397 -28.59 -7.14 2.43
C LYS A 397 -27.64 -8.00 1.60
N LEU A 398 -27.30 -9.19 2.10
CA LEU A 398 -26.28 -10.05 1.49
C LEU A 398 -26.84 -10.91 0.36
N ILE A 399 -28.10 -11.34 0.49
CA ILE A 399 -28.76 -12.23 -0.47
C ILE A 399 -30.15 -11.71 -0.84
N GLU A 400 -30.60 -12.03 -2.05
CA GLU A 400 -31.94 -11.73 -2.54
C GLU A 400 -32.98 -12.64 -1.90
N ASP A 401 -32.67 -13.94 -1.84
CA ASP A 401 -33.59 -14.99 -1.39
C ASP A 401 -32.82 -16.26 -1.00
N PHE A 402 -33.47 -17.16 -0.26
CA PHE A 402 -32.93 -18.49 0.07
C PHE A 402 -34.01 -19.57 0.13
N ASN A 403 -33.60 -20.81 -0.07
CA ASN A 403 -34.46 -21.97 0.11
C ASN A 403 -33.69 -23.14 0.72
N ILE A 404 -34.16 -23.65 1.86
CA ILE A 404 -33.61 -24.85 2.51
C ILE A 404 -34.25 -26.08 1.87
N ARG A 405 -33.51 -26.77 1.00
CA ARG A 405 -34.01 -27.95 0.27
C ARG A 405 -34.03 -29.21 1.13
N ARG A 406 -33.03 -29.35 1.99
CA ARG A 406 -32.84 -30.54 2.81
C ARG A 406 -32.33 -30.12 4.18
N PHE A 407 -32.94 -30.68 5.22
CA PHE A 407 -32.39 -30.60 6.57
C PHE A 407 -32.80 -31.85 7.34
N GLU A 408 -32.08 -32.95 7.18
CA GLU A 408 -32.47 -34.26 7.72
C GLU A 408 -31.28 -35.11 8.15
N GLN A 409 -31.53 -36.05 9.06
CA GLN A 409 -30.55 -37.04 9.49
C GLN A 409 -30.35 -38.08 8.38
N ASP A 410 -29.11 -38.51 8.18
CA ASP A 410 -28.81 -39.56 7.21
C ASP A 410 -29.46 -40.89 7.64
N PRO A 411 -30.13 -41.60 6.71
CA PRO A 411 -30.88 -42.82 7.03
C PRO A 411 -29.97 -43.99 7.42
N ILE A 412 -28.71 -43.99 6.99
CA ILE A 412 -27.73 -45.04 7.24
C ILE A 412 -26.83 -44.64 8.41
N GLN A 413 -26.28 -43.42 8.39
CA GLN A 413 -25.35 -42.91 9.39
C GLN A 413 -26.02 -41.86 10.29
N LYS A 414 -26.66 -42.28 11.39
CA LYS A 414 -27.47 -41.37 12.23
C LYS A 414 -26.69 -40.21 12.89
N ASP A 415 -25.38 -40.28 12.93
CA ASP A 415 -24.49 -39.19 13.37
C ASP A 415 -24.29 -38.09 12.31
N ARG A 416 -24.72 -38.32 11.06
CA ARG A 416 -24.61 -37.36 9.96
C ARG A 416 -25.95 -36.64 9.72
N ILE A 417 -25.91 -35.32 9.59
CA ILE A 417 -27.06 -34.47 9.27
C ILE A 417 -26.75 -33.73 7.96
N HIS A 418 -27.66 -33.85 7.00
CA HIS A 418 -27.58 -33.14 5.72
C HIS A 418 -28.30 -31.80 5.83
N LEU A 419 -27.64 -30.71 5.43
CA LEU A 419 -28.22 -29.37 5.33
C LEU A 419 -27.90 -28.78 3.96
N ASP A 420 -28.91 -28.73 3.09
CA ASP A 420 -28.78 -28.20 1.74
C ASP A 420 -29.54 -26.87 1.65
N ILE A 421 -28.80 -25.79 1.43
CA ILE A 421 -29.35 -24.44 1.31
C ILE A 421 -29.02 -23.89 -0.07
N HIS A 422 -30.06 -23.48 -0.79
CA HIS A 422 -29.92 -22.75 -2.03
C HIS A 422 -30.01 -21.25 -1.73
N LEU A 423 -28.96 -20.50 -2.09
CA LEU A 423 -28.90 -19.05 -1.90
C LEU A 423 -28.99 -18.36 -3.26
N LYS A 424 -29.78 -17.29 -3.33
CA LYS A 424 -29.85 -16.41 -4.50
C LYS A 424 -29.09 -15.11 -4.18
N PRO A 425 -27.86 -14.93 -4.69
CA PRO A 425 -27.06 -13.73 -4.41
C PRO A 425 -27.49 -12.55 -5.31
N TYR A 426 -27.07 -11.35 -4.93
CA TYR A 426 -27.13 -10.19 -5.81
C TYR A 426 -26.06 -10.25 -6.90
N PHE A 427 -26.45 -9.93 -8.14
CA PHE A 427 -25.51 -9.71 -9.23
C PHE A 427 -25.38 -8.21 -9.55
N PRO A 428 -24.17 -7.71 -9.79
CA PRO A 428 -23.98 -6.32 -10.20
C PRO A 428 -24.57 -6.09 -11.60
N ALA A 429 -25.31 -5.00 -11.78
CA ALA A 429 -25.74 -4.56 -13.11
C ALA A 429 -24.53 -4.12 -13.94
N LYS A 430 -24.44 -4.62 -15.18
CA LYS A 430 -23.31 -4.33 -16.08
C LYS A 430 -23.63 -3.28 -17.14
N ASN A 431 -24.79 -3.38 -17.78
CA ASN A 431 -25.19 -2.52 -18.89
C ASN A 431 -26.56 -1.90 -18.61
N PHE A 432 -26.73 -0.64 -19.02
CA PHE A 432 -28.03 0.03 -19.06
C PHE A 432 -28.52 0.06 -20.50
N LEU A 433 -29.68 -0.53 -20.76
CA LEU A 433 -30.34 -0.43 -22.06
C LEU A 433 -31.11 0.89 -22.10
N ILE A 434 -30.74 1.78 -23.02
CA ILE A 434 -31.46 3.03 -23.26
C ILE A 434 -32.31 2.85 -24.51
N LYS A 435 -33.62 2.75 -24.33
CA LYS A 435 -34.60 2.83 -25.42
C LYS A 435 -35.15 4.24 -25.48
N MET A 436 -35.09 4.86 -26.65
CA MET A 436 -35.74 6.15 -26.91
C MET A 436 -36.80 5.93 -27.99
N GLU A 437 -38.05 6.26 -27.66
CA GLU A 437 -39.18 6.25 -28.59
C GLU A 437 -39.56 7.70 -28.91
N GLY A 438 -39.68 8.03 -30.19
CA GLY A 438 -40.05 9.36 -30.65
C GLY A 438 -41.30 9.31 -31.51
N GLN A 439 -42.38 9.93 -31.06
CA GLN A 439 -43.60 10.11 -31.86
C GLN A 439 -43.56 11.48 -32.55
N LYS A 440 -43.67 11.52 -33.88
CA LYS A 440 -43.94 12.76 -34.61
C LYS A 440 -45.44 12.86 -34.85
N GLY A 441 -46.02 14.04 -34.58
CA GLY A 441 -47.45 14.28 -34.73
C GLY A 441 -48.00 13.89 -36.12
N ASP A 442 -49.16 13.27 -36.07
CA ASP A 442 -50.20 13.05 -37.10
C ASP A 442 -49.92 12.32 -38.41
N ASP A 443 -48.77 11.68 -38.66
CA ASP A 443 -48.74 10.59 -39.64
C ASP A 443 -47.61 9.58 -39.35
N ALA A 444 -48.01 8.32 -39.27
CA ALA A 444 -47.26 7.22 -38.68
C ALA A 444 -45.94 6.93 -39.40
N THR A 445 -44.83 7.00 -38.66
CA THR A 445 -43.68 6.11 -38.83
C THR A 445 -43.01 5.95 -37.47
N ASP A 446 -43.27 4.83 -36.80
CA ASP A 446 -42.55 4.47 -35.57
C ASP A 446 -41.12 4.10 -35.95
N TRP A 447 -40.15 4.79 -35.34
CA TRP A 447 -38.75 4.42 -35.46
C TRP A 447 -38.23 4.09 -34.08
N GLU A 448 -38.07 2.80 -33.83
CA GLU A 448 -37.42 2.29 -32.63
C GLU A 448 -35.92 2.42 -32.80
N THR A 449 -35.28 3.26 -31.98
CA THR A 449 -33.82 3.27 -31.88
C THR A 449 -33.44 2.61 -30.56
N THR A 450 -32.94 1.38 -30.64
CA THR A 450 -32.40 0.66 -29.48
C THR A 450 -30.89 0.91 -29.45
N TYR A 451 -30.41 1.62 -28.42
CA TYR A 451 -28.98 1.72 -28.15
C TYR A 451 -28.60 0.65 -27.13
N GLU A 452 -28.11 -0.50 -27.62
CA GLU A 452 -27.41 -1.47 -26.79
C GLU A 452 -25.97 -0.97 -26.59
N GLN A 453 -25.61 -0.64 -25.34
CA GLN A 453 -24.20 -0.57 -24.96
C GLN A 453 -23.69 -2.00 -24.77
N ASP A 454 -23.44 -2.68 -25.88
CA ASP A 454 -22.67 -3.90 -25.88
C ASP A 454 -21.20 -3.55 -25.62
N GLY A 455 -20.66 -4.10 -24.53
CA GLY A 455 -19.22 -4.22 -24.37
C GLY A 455 -18.71 -5.24 -25.37
N LYS A 456 -18.51 -4.82 -26.63
CA LYS A 456 -17.69 -5.57 -27.59
C LYS A 456 -16.23 -5.41 -27.24
#